data_AF-A0A2V4KSC4-F1
#
_entry.id   AF-A0A2V4KSC4-F1
#
_cell.length_a   1.000
_cell.length_b   1.000
_cell.length_c   1.000
_cell.angle_alpha   90.00
_cell.angle_beta   90.00
_cell.angle_gamma   90.00
#
_symmetry.space_group_name_H-M   'P 1'
#
loop_
_entity.id
_entity.type
_entity.pdbx_description
1 polymer ?
#
loop_
_entity_poly.entity_id
_entity_poly.type
_entity_poly.pdbx_seq_one_letter_code
_entity_poly.pdbx_strand_id
1 'polypeptide(L)'
;MTSSLDDALLDVRRAYRLLADYQQHLFELLGYIRERLGANAYYQEHVFKRPGDAAGLESDEFSGWRYLPCYDLSLLWLKHAGQDAPWDNHRKGDQMFGAWIRSDTGFDKYSKTFSQESVEKTHSELVLSVVVCDTPAKAPYNWYSKVWCGIPYPADGTVGTASEVPGYRCYVKAIPLAALADQSSVNDMIDSWLSAASKALGLQIGPES
;
A
#
# COMPACT_ATOMS: atom_id res chain seq x y z
N MET A 1 21.81 22.66 -27.53
CA MET A 1 20.94 23.84 -27.28
C MET A 1 20.67 23.83 -25.79
N THR A 2 21.13 24.83 -25.05
CA THR A 2 20.79 24.99 -23.62
C THR A 2 19.32 25.38 -23.55
N SER A 3 18.45 24.52 -22.99
CA SER A 3 17.08 24.94 -22.68
C SER A 3 17.15 26.17 -21.78
N SER A 4 16.30 27.17 -22.02
CA SER A 4 16.27 28.34 -21.15
C SER A 4 15.78 27.93 -19.75
N LEU A 5 16.12 28.72 -18.73
CA LEU A 5 15.56 28.51 -17.38
C LEU A 5 14.02 28.52 -17.41
N ASP A 6 13.44 29.33 -18.28
CA ASP A 6 11.99 29.42 -18.44
C ASP A 6 11.37 28.11 -18.95
N ASP A 7 12.06 27.41 -19.87
CA ASP A 7 11.64 26.09 -20.36
C ASP A 7 11.69 25.05 -19.24
N ALA A 8 12.77 25.04 -18.45
CA ALA A 8 12.91 24.14 -17.31
C ALA A 8 11.81 24.39 -16.25
N LEU A 9 11.52 25.66 -15.93
CA LEU A 9 10.45 26.02 -15.00
C LEU A 9 9.06 25.68 -15.55
N LEU A 10 8.86 25.73 -16.88
CA LEU A 10 7.63 25.27 -17.51
C LEU A 10 7.45 23.76 -17.32
N ASP A 11 8.49 22.96 -17.51
CA ASP A 11 8.44 21.52 -17.31
C ASP A 11 8.23 21.15 -15.85
N VAL A 12 8.82 21.88 -14.91
CA VAL A 12 8.53 21.72 -13.47
C VAL A 12 7.04 21.95 -13.18
N ARG A 13 6.43 23.02 -13.73
CA ARG A 13 4.98 23.27 -13.54
C ARG A 13 4.12 22.17 -14.13
N ARG A 14 4.51 21.59 -15.27
CA ARG A 14 3.82 20.44 -15.88
C ARG A 14 3.94 19.20 -14.99
N ALA A 15 5.13 18.91 -14.49
CA ALA A 15 5.38 17.78 -13.60
C ALA A 15 4.56 17.89 -12.30
N TYR A 16 4.49 19.08 -11.69
CA TYR A 16 3.66 19.28 -10.48
C TYR A 16 2.18 18.98 -10.72
N ARG A 17 1.62 19.42 -11.85
CA ARG A 17 0.21 19.14 -12.20
C ARG A 17 -0.01 17.66 -12.47
N LEU A 18 0.88 17.04 -13.24
CA LEU A 18 0.83 15.60 -13.52
C LEU A 18 0.90 14.77 -12.23
N LEU A 19 1.80 15.13 -11.32
CA LEU A 19 1.92 14.47 -10.02
C LEU A 19 0.68 14.66 -9.15
N ALA A 20 0.08 15.84 -9.16
CA ALA A 20 -1.17 16.10 -8.43
C ALA A 20 -2.32 15.24 -8.98
N ASP A 21 -2.48 15.19 -10.29
CA ASP A 21 -3.52 14.38 -10.96
C ASP A 21 -3.29 12.89 -10.71
N TYR A 22 -2.05 12.41 -10.80
CA TYR A 22 -1.66 11.04 -10.49
C TYR A 22 -2.03 10.67 -9.04
N GLN A 23 -1.68 11.51 -8.07
CA GLN A 23 -1.98 11.27 -6.66
C GLN A 23 -3.50 11.26 -6.40
N GLN A 24 -4.25 12.18 -7.00
CA GLN A 24 -5.70 12.21 -6.90
C GLN A 24 -6.30 10.90 -7.42
N HIS A 25 -5.86 10.45 -8.59
CA HIS A 25 -6.33 9.20 -9.18
C HIS A 25 -5.98 7.97 -8.31
N LEU A 26 -4.79 7.93 -7.72
CA LEU A 26 -4.43 6.87 -6.77
C LEU A 26 -5.36 6.83 -5.56
N PHE A 27 -5.73 7.98 -4.98
CA PHE A 27 -6.65 8.01 -3.85
C PHE A 27 -8.06 7.56 -4.24
N GLU A 28 -8.53 7.92 -5.42
CA GLU A 28 -9.80 7.44 -5.97
C GLU A 28 -9.79 5.92 -6.17
N LEU A 29 -8.73 5.39 -6.80
CA LEU A 29 -8.51 3.96 -6.99
C LEU A 29 -8.47 3.20 -5.66
N LEU A 30 -7.68 3.67 -4.70
CA LEU A 30 -7.54 3.05 -3.38
C LEU A 30 -8.85 3.12 -2.57
N GLY A 31 -9.57 4.23 -2.67
CA GLY A 31 -10.90 4.38 -2.08
C GLY A 31 -11.89 3.38 -2.66
N TYR A 32 -11.89 3.23 -3.99
CA TYR A 32 -12.74 2.27 -4.70
C TYR A 32 -12.43 0.82 -4.33
N ILE A 33 -11.14 0.43 -4.30
CA ILE A 33 -10.72 -0.91 -3.88
C ILE A 33 -11.17 -1.19 -2.45
N ARG A 34 -10.93 -0.27 -1.50
CA ARG A 34 -11.35 -0.42 -0.11
C ARG A 34 -12.85 -0.68 0.02
N GLU A 35 -13.66 0.10 -0.69
CA GLU A 35 -15.13 -0.06 -0.69
C GLU A 35 -15.54 -1.43 -1.24
N ARG A 36 -14.91 -1.88 -2.34
CA ARG A 36 -15.13 -3.21 -2.91
C ARG A 36 -14.73 -4.36 -1.98
N LEU A 37 -13.71 -4.15 -1.13
CA LEU A 37 -13.30 -5.11 -0.11
C LEU A 37 -14.23 -5.13 1.11
N GLY A 38 -15.12 -4.13 1.24
CA GLY A 38 -16.00 -3.96 2.39
C GLY A 38 -15.21 -3.74 3.68
N ALA A 39 -14.16 -2.93 3.61
CA ALA A 39 -13.25 -2.63 4.72
C ALA A 39 -13.27 -1.15 5.12
N ASN A 40 -12.88 -0.86 6.35
CA ASN A 40 -12.79 0.49 6.90
C ASN A 40 -11.34 0.99 6.91
N ALA A 41 -11.12 2.29 6.70
CA ALA A 41 -9.79 2.88 6.82
C ALA A 41 -9.24 2.73 8.25
N TYR A 42 -7.95 2.40 8.37
CA TYR A 42 -7.31 2.19 9.67
C TYR A 42 -6.00 2.93 9.84
N TYR A 43 -5.04 2.74 8.94
CA TYR A 43 -3.71 3.32 9.09
C TYR A 43 -3.10 3.70 7.74
N GLN A 44 -2.13 4.61 7.75
CA GLN A 44 -1.32 4.94 6.60
C GLN A 44 0.14 5.18 7.00
N GLU A 45 1.07 4.75 6.15
CA GLU A 45 2.49 4.95 6.32
C GLU A 45 3.11 5.49 5.03
N HIS A 46 3.78 6.62 5.12
CA HIS A 46 4.59 7.17 4.04
C HIS A 46 6.05 6.78 4.27
N VAL A 47 6.78 6.42 3.21
CA VAL A 47 8.23 6.18 3.33
C VAL A 47 8.99 7.41 3.88
N PHE A 48 8.56 8.61 3.47
CA PHE A 48 9.11 9.86 3.94
C PHE A 48 8.05 10.60 4.76
N LYS A 49 8.36 10.88 6.02
CA LYS A 49 7.43 11.60 6.91
C LYS A 49 7.15 13.00 6.35
N ARG A 50 5.87 13.36 6.24
CA ARG A 50 5.46 14.71 5.84
C ARG A 50 6.12 15.75 6.77
N PRO A 51 6.70 16.83 6.24
CA PRO A 51 7.28 17.88 7.05
C PRO A 51 6.16 18.71 7.71
N GLY A 52 6.35 19.05 8.99
CA GLY A 52 5.42 19.92 9.73
C GLY A 52 5.74 21.41 9.54
N ASP A 53 7.01 21.73 9.30
CA ASP A 53 7.52 23.05 8.99
C ASP A 53 8.74 22.95 8.06
N ALA A 54 9.29 24.10 7.68
CA ALA A 54 10.45 24.18 6.78
C ALA A 54 11.81 24.07 7.49
N ALA A 55 11.84 23.99 8.83
CA ALA A 55 13.08 24.04 9.58
C ALA A 55 13.94 22.80 9.30
N GLY A 56 15.18 23.03 8.86
CA GLY A 56 16.17 21.99 8.58
C GLY A 56 16.02 21.32 7.22
N LEU A 57 15.01 21.68 6.41
CA LEU A 57 14.81 21.08 5.09
C LEU A 57 15.97 21.38 4.12
N GLU A 58 16.66 22.49 4.30
CA GLU A 58 17.84 22.87 3.51
C GLU A 58 19.05 21.95 3.73
N SER A 59 19.02 21.11 4.77
CA SER A 59 20.13 20.22 5.16
C SER A 59 19.80 18.73 5.10
N ASP A 60 18.55 18.37 4.82
CA ASP A 60 18.08 16.99 4.67
C ASP A 60 18.05 16.61 3.18
N GLU A 61 18.82 15.58 2.81
CA GLU A 61 18.96 15.09 1.44
C GLU A 61 17.64 14.54 0.85
N PHE A 62 16.66 14.22 1.71
CA PHE A 62 15.35 13.73 1.31
C PHE A 62 14.26 14.80 1.34
N SER A 63 14.56 16.05 1.66
CA SER A 63 13.55 17.11 1.84
C SER A 63 12.56 17.23 0.68
N GLY A 64 13.04 17.15 -0.56
CA GLY A 64 12.16 17.17 -1.74
C GLY A 64 11.22 15.97 -1.80
N TRP A 65 11.70 14.77 -1.44
CA TRP A 65 10.94 13.52 -1.46
C TRP A 65 9.81 13.50 -0.43
N ARG A 66 9.95 14.24 0.67
CA ARG A 66 8.92 14.37 1.70
C ARG A 66 7.64 15.06 1.18
N TYR A 67 7.70 15.68 0.01
CA TYR A 67 6.56 16.27 -0.72
C TYR A 67 6.02 15.38 -1.85
N LEU A 68 6.47 14.13 -1.95
CA LEU A 68 5.96 13.11 -2.87
C LEU A 68 5.21 12.01 -2.09
N PRO A 69 4.05 12.32 -1.47
CA PRO A 69 3.46 11.46 -0.43
C PRO A 69 2.96 10.10 -0.94
N CYS A 70 2.72 9.92 -2.25
CA CYS A 70 2.31 8.64 -2.84
C CYS A 70 3.46 7.89 -3.54
N TYR A 71 4.71 8.33 -3.35
CA TYR A 71 5.86 7.69 -4.00
C TYR A 71 6.02 6.22 -3.56
N ASP A 72 5.95 6.00 -2.25
CA ASP A 72 5.92 4.68 -1.61
C ASP A 72 4.99 4.78 -0.37
N LEU A 73 3.70 4.50 -0.60
CA LEU A 73 2.61 4.73 0.36
C LEU A 73 1.95 3.40 0.71
N SER A 74 1.87 3.07 1.99
CA SER A 74 1.11 1.94 2.51
C SER A 74 -0.17 2.42 3.18
N LEU A 75 -1.32 1.89 2.78
CA LEU A 75 -2.61 2.05 3.45
C LEU A 75 -3.05 0.72 4.05
N LEU A 76 -3.56 0.76 5.28
CA LEU A 76 -4.15 -0.40 5.95
C LEU A 76 -5.64 -0.19 6.16
N TRP A 77 -6.42 -1.24 5.89
CA TRP A 77 -7.86 -1.27 6.07
C TRP A 77 -8.28 -2.48 6.89
N LEU A 78 -9.32 -2.33 7.71
CA LEU A 78 -9.82 -3.41 8.57
C LEU A 78 -11.23 -3.81 8.16
N LYS A 79 -11.44 -5.12 8.04
CA LYS A 79 -12.75 -5.74 7.99
C LYS A 79 -12.95 -6.55 9.27
N HIS A 80 -14.01 -6.20 10.01
CA HIS A 80 -14.26 -6.73 11.34
C HIS A 80 -15.76 -6.93 11.61
N ALA A 81 -16.10 -7.75 12.60
CA ALA A 81 -17.47 -8.07 12.98
C ALA A 81 -18.08 -7.09 14.01
N GLY A 82 -17.78 -5.79 13.87
CA GLY A 82 -18.37 -4.73 14.71
C GLY A 82 -17.91 -4.69 16.17
N GLN A 83 -16.76 -5.27 16.54
CA GLN A 83 -16.22 -5.06 17.89
C GLN A 83 -15.84 -3.60 18.18
N ASP A 84 -15.84 -3.25 19.47
CA ASP A 84 -15.23 -2.01 19.96
C ASP A 84 -13.70 -2.09 19.80
N ALA A 85 -13.08 -0.98 19.39
CA ALA A 85 -11.64 -0.88 19.13
C ALA A 85 -11.09 -2.05 18.28
N PRO A 86 -11.57 -2.23 17.03
CA PRO A 86 -11.18 -3.35 16.16
C PRO A 86 -9.68 -3.39 15.83
N TRP A 87 -8.97 -2.29 16.08
CA TRP A 87 -7.52 -2.19 15.93
C TRP A 87 -6.70 -2.97 16.97
N ASP A 88 -7.28 -3.31 18.14
CA ASP A 88 -6.61 -4.05 19.22
C ASP A 88 -7.36 -5.32 19.66
N ASN A 89 -8.65 -5.42 19.32
CA ASN A 89 -9.57 -6.48 19.77
C ASN A 89 -9.93 -7.41 18.61
N HIS A 90 -8.97 -8.21 18.14
CA HIS A 90 -9.16 -9.08 16.99
C HIS A 90 -10.07 -10.26 17.32
N ARG A 91 -10.86 -10.67 16.33
CA ARG A 91 -11.67 -11.90 16.35
C ARG A 91 -11.21 -12.82 15.23
N LYS A 92 -11.46 -14.11 15.42
CA LYS A 92 -11.25 -15.10 14.37
C LYS A 92 -12.05 -14.70 13.12
N GLY A 93 -11.38 -14.69 11.97
CA GLY A 93 -11.95 -14.30 10.68
C GLY A 93 -11.79 -12.81 10.34
N ASP A 94 -11.35 -11.96 11.29
CA ASP A 94 -11.04 -10.57 10.96
C ASP A 94 -9.90 -10.49 9.93
N GLN A 95 -10.00 -9.48 9.06
CA GLN A 95 -9.09 -9.30 7.94
C GLN A 95 -8.49 -7.89 7.99
N MET A 96 -7.18 -7.80 7.84
CA MET A 96 -6.48 -6.55 7.59
C MET A 96 -5.95 -6.56 6.17
N PHE A 97 -6.40 -5.62 5.36
CA PHE A 97 -5.91 -5.41 4.01
C PHE A 97 -4.79 -4.39 4.02
N GLY A 98 -3.73 -4.65 3.28
CA GLY A 98 -2.68 -3.68 3.00
C GLY A 98 -2.63 -3.36 1.51
N ALA A 99 -2.68 -2.08 1.18
CA ALA A 99 -2.49 -1.56 -0.16
C ALA A 99 -1.23 -0.70 -0.19
N TRP A 100 -0.19 -1.20 -0.86
CA TRP A 100 1.10 -0.53 -0.95
C TRP A 100 1.35 -0.06 -2.38
N ILE A 101 1.28 1.25 -2.59
CA ILE A 101 1.67 1.89 -3.84
C ILE A 101 3.19 2.00 -3.89
N ARG A 102 3.77 1.47 -4.95
CA ARG A 102 5.17 1.64 -5.33
C ARG A 102 5.19 2.36 -6.67
N SER A 103 5.39 3.66 -6.66
CA SER A 103 5.41 4.45 -7.90
C SER A 103 6.63 4.16 -8.76
N ASP A 104 7.71 3.65 -8.15
CA ASP A 104 8.92 3.20 -8.83
C ASP A 104 9.49 1.98 -8.08
N THR A 105 9.46 0.81 -8.72
CA THR A 105 10.01 -0.43 -8.16
C THR A 105 11.53 -0.43 -8.03
N GLY A 106 12.22 0.52 -8.67
CA GLY A 106 13.66 0.72 -8.54
C GLY A 106 14.07 1.33 -7.20
N PHE A 107 13.14 1.83 -6.40
CA PHE A 107 13.42 2.35 -5.08
C PHE A 107 13.17 1.31 -3.98
N ASP A 108 14.14 1.17 -3.08
CA ASP A 108 14.02 0.35 -1.87
C ASP A 108 13.79 1.25 -0.65
N LYS A 109 12.62 1.11 -0.02
CA LYS A 109 12.25 1.90 1.18
C LYS A 109 13.08 1.59 2.42
N TYR A 110 13.68 0.39 2.51
CA TYR A 110 14.45 -0.03 3.68
C TYR A 110 15.86 0.55 3.64
N SER A 111 16.53 0.47 2.49
CA SER A 111 17.83 1.11 2.29
C SER A 111 17.73 2.59 1.96
N LYS A 112 16.56 3.06 1.50
CA LYS A 112 16.30 4.40 0.96
C LYS A 112 17.18 4.75 -0.23
N THR A 113 17.45 3.76 -1.08
CA THR A 113 18.30 3.92 -2.26
C THR A 113 17.60 3.47 -3.53
N PHE A 114 18.00 4.06 -4.65
CA PHE A 114 17.66 3.56 -5.97
C PHE A 114 18.58 2.42 -6.38
N SER A 115 18.02 1.46 -7.08
CA SER A 115 18.77 0.48 -7.84
C SER A 115 19.60 1.17 -8.93
N GLN A 116 20.57 0.45 -9.48
CA GLN A 116 21.32 0.93 -10.65
C GLN A 116 20.56 0.76 -11.97
N GLU A 117 19.33 0.23 -11.92
CA GLU A 117 18.51 0.09 -13.11
C GLU A 117 18.05 1.47 -13.61
N SER A 118 17.90 1.59 -14.93
CA SER A 118 17.35 2.79 -15.52
C SER A 118 15.85 2.88 -15.23
N VAL A 119 15.31 4.10 -15.15
CA VAL A 119 13.88 4.33 -14.87
C VAL A 119 12.95 3.66 -15.89
N GLU A 120 13.42 3.40 -17.11
CA GLU A 120 12.67 2.70 -18.15
C GLU A 120 12.54 1.18 -17.91
N LYS A 121 13.37 0.63 -17.00
CA LYS A 121 13.31 -0.79 -16.60
C LYS A 121 12.53 -1.01 -15.31
N THR A 122 12.26 0.05 -14.56
CA THR A 122 11.43 0.01 -13.38
C THR A 122 9.98 0.26 -13.79
N HIS A 123 9.06 0.01 -12.87
CA HIS A 123 7.63 0.16 -13.12
C HIS A 123 6.91 0.62 -11.87
N SER A 124 5.66 1.03 -12.03
CA SER A 124 4.77 1.34 -10.92
C SER A 124 3.84 0.17 -10.64
N GLU A 125 3.67 -0.20 -9.38
CA GLU A 125 2.80 -1.29 -8.95
C GLU A 125 2.01 -0.95 -7.68
N LEU A 126 0.86 -1.61 -7.57
CA LEU A 126 0.10 -1.73 -6.34
C LEU A 126 0.33 -3.15 -5.79
N VAL A 127 0.87 -3.24 -4.59
CA VAL A 127 0.95 -4.51 -3.86
C VAL A 127 -0.26 -4.59 -2.94
N LEU A 128 -1.17 -5.52 -3.24
CA LEU A 128 -2.32 -5.84 -2.39
C LEU A 128 -2.02 -7.04 -1.52
N SER A 129 -2.34 -6.90 -0.24
CA SER A 129 -2.13 -7.93 0.77
C SER A 129 -3.35 -8.08 1.67
N VAL A 130 -3.53 -9.28 2.23
CA VAL A 130 -4.49 -9.53 3.30
C VAL A 130 -3.86 -10.40 4.37
N VAL A 131 -4.01 -9.97 5.61
CA VAL A 131 -3.72 -10.75 6.80
C VAL A 131 -5.02 -11.21 7.43
N VAL A 132 -5.15 -12.50 7.69
CA VAL A 132 -6.32 -13.09 8.35
C VAL A 132 -5.97 -13.53 9.76
N CYS A 133 -6.84 -13.23 10.72
CA CYS A 133 -6.75 -13.75 12.08
C CYS A 133 -7.43 -15.13 12.18
N ASP A 134 -6.65 -16.21 12.27
CA ASP A 134 -7.21 -17.55 12.53
C ASP A 134 -7.40 -17.81 14.03
N THR A 135 -6.42 -17.35 14.81
CA THR A 135 -6.40 -17.47 16.28
C THR A 135 -6.00 -16.12 16.87
N PRO A 136 -6.94 -15.39 17.51
CA PRO A 136 -6.62 -14.07 18.05
C PRO A 136 -5.63 -14.17 19.19
N ALA A 137 -4.68 -13.24 19.20
CA ALA A 137 -3.78 -13.04 20.33
C ALA A 137 -4.54 -12.41 21.52
N LYS A 138 -3.94 -12.46 22.71
CA LYS A 138 -4.53 -11.82 23.90
C LYS A 138 -4.56 -10.30 23.71
N ALA A 139 -5.77 -9.73 23.74
CA ALA A 139 -5.98 -8.30 23.66
C ALA A 139 -5.35 -7.54 24.85
N PRO A 140 -4.89 -6.29 24.65
CA PRO A 140 -4.82 -5.57 23.37
C PRO A 140 -3.67 -6.08 22.49
N TYR A 141 -3.93 -6.29 21.20
CA TYR A 141 -2.92 -6.74 20.24
C TYR A 141 -3.08 -6.01 18.93
N ASN A 142 -2.26 -5.00 18.69
CA ASN A 142 -2.51 -4.00 17.64
C ASN A 142 -2.23 -4.51 16.22
N TRP A 143 -3.17 -4.33 15.29
CA TRP A 143 -3.01 -4.70 13.87
C TRP A 143 -1.75 -4.11 13.23
N TYR A 144 -1.47 -2.81 13.38
CA TYR A 144 -0.28 -2.20 12.77
C TYR A 144 1.01 -2.65 13.45
N SER A 145 1.20 -2.29 14.72
CA SER A 145 2.50 -2.44 15.39
C SER A 145 2.86 -3.88 15.77
N LYS A 146 1.88 -4.78 15.91
CA LYS A 146 2.13 -6.19 16.29
C LYS A 146 1.98 -7.14 15.11
N VAL A 147 0.95 -6.96 14.29
CA VAL A 147 0.69 -7.88 13.16
C VAL A 147 1.41 -7.42 11.91
N TRP A 148 1.10 -6.24 11.37
CA TRP A 148 1.67 -5.74 10.10
C TRP A 148 3.19 -5.64 10.14
N CYS A 149 3.74 -4.99 11.17
CA CYS A 149 5.19 -4.84 11.30
C CYS A 149 5.91 -6.16 11.63
N GLY A 150 5.19 -7.16 12.15
CA GLY A 150 5.76 -8.44 12.57
C GLY A 150 5.62 -9.57 11.55
N ILE A 151 4.64 -9.49 10.65
CA ILE A 151 4.38 -10.54 9.65
C ILE A 151 5.24 -10.28 8.41
N PRO A 152 6.04 -11.27 7.95
CA PRO A 152 6.82 -11.11 6.73
C PRO A 152 5.89 -11.00 5.53
N TYR A 153 6.31 -10.22 4.55
CA TYR A 153 5.71 -10.26 3.24
C TYR A 153 6.11 -11.56 2.54
N PRO A 154 5.17 -12.49 2.28
CA PRO A 154 5.48 -13.68 1.51
C PRO A 154 5.88 -13.34 0.07
N ALA A 155 6.43 -14.34 -0.63
CA ALA A 155 6.64 -14.24 -2.06
C ALA A 155 5.31 -14.00 -2.78
N ASP A 156 5.37 -13.36 -3.95
CA ASP A 156 4.18 -13.02 -4.73
C ASP A 156 3.27 -14.23 -4.97
N GLY A 157 1.98 -14.07 -4.67
CA GLY A 157 0.96 -15.10 -4.84
C GLY A 157 1.02 -16.26 -3.85
N THR A 158 1.85 -16.17 -2.80
CA THR A 158 1.99 -17.22 -1.78
C THR A 158 1.44 -16.79 -0.42
N VAL A 159 1.23 -17.77 0.47
CA VAL A 159 0.80 -17.53 1.85
C VAL A 159 2.00 -17.58 2.78
N GLY A 160 2.17 -16.53 3.58
CA GLY A 160 3.19 -16.42 4.60
C GLY A 160 2.65 -16.61 6.00
N THR A 161 3.48 -17.16 6.88
CA THR A 161 3.26 -17.26 8.32
C THR A 161 4.55 -16.92 9.06
N ALA A 162 4.44 -16.47 10.30
CA ALA A 162 5.61 -16.18 11.14
C ALA A 162 5.39 -16.67 12.57
N SER A 163 6.47 -17.19 13.18
CA SER A 163 6.50 -17.57 14.60
C SER A 163 6.29 -16.38 15.54
N GLU A 164 6.70 -15.20 15.09
CA GLU A 164 6.62 -13.92 15.80
C GLU A 164 5.18 -13.41 15.90
N VAL A 165 4.32 -13.82 14.95
CA VAL A 165 2.92 -13.43 14.84
C VAL A 165 2.03 -14.68 14.66
N PRO A 166 1.99 -15.58 15.67
CA PRO A 166 1.28 -16.85 15.56
C PRO A 166 -0.23 -16.64 15.48
N GLY A 167 -0.91 -17.46 14.69
CA GLY A 167 -2.37 -17.36 14.48
C GLY A 167 -2.79 -16.38 13.38
N TYR A 168 -1.83 -15.83 12.63
CA TYR A 168 -2.06 -14.96 11.49
C TYR A 168 -1.38 -15.49 10.24
N ARG A 169 -2.04 -15.33 9.09
CA ARG A 169 -1.54 -15.70 7.77
C ARG A 169 -1.68 -14.53 6.82
N CYS A 170 -0.68 -14.32 5.98
CA CYS A 170 -0.67 -13.24 4.99
C CYS A 170 -0.69 -13.80 3.57
N TYR A 171 -1.48 -13.20 2.68
CA TYR A 171 -1.38 -13.38 1.24
C TYR A 171 -1.02 -12.05 0.59
N VAL A 172 -0.14 -12.06 -0.42
CA VAL A 172 0.32 -10.86 -1.11
C VAL A 172 0.30 -11.09 -2.62
N LYS A 173 -0.03 -10.04 -3.37
CA LYS A 173 0.14 -9.99 -4.83
C LYS A 173 0.46 -8.58 -5.32
N ALA A 174 1.48 -8.45 -6.15
CA ALA A 174 1.84 -7.25 -6.88
C ALA A 174 1.06 -7.16 -8.19
N ILE A 175 0.58 -5.95 -8.49
CA ILE A 175 -0.27 -5.64 -9.64
C ILE A 175 0.32 -4.41 -10.33
N PRO A 176 0.72 -4.49 -11.61
CA PRO A 176 1.17 -3.31 -12.34
C PRO A 176 0.08 -2.25 -12.39
N LEU A 177 0.40 -0.99 -12.06
CA LEU A 177 -0.60 0.10 -12.12
C LEU A 177 -1.12 0.32 -13.54
N ALA A 178 -0.30 0.05 -14.56
CA ALA A 178 -0.70 0.12 -15.95
C ALA A 178 -1.85 -0.85 -16.32
N ALA A 179 -2.07 -1.90 -15.53
CA ALA A 179 -3.19 -2.83 -15.71
C ALA A 179 -4.50 -2.30 -15.11
N LEU A 180 -4.48 -1.15 -14.43
CA LEU A 180 -5.62 -0.54 -13.72
C LEU A 180 -6.11 0.71 -14.45
N ALA A 181 -6.14 0.66 -15.79
CA ALA A 181 -6.39 1.82 -16.65
C ALA A 181 -7.84 2.33 -16.60
N ASP A 182 -8.80 1.44 -16.32
CA ASP A 182 -10.22 1.77 -16.25
C ASP A 182 -10.94 0.95 -15.19
N GLN A 183 -12.17 1.34 -14.88
CA GLN A 183 -12.98 0.69 -13.85
C GLN A 183 -13.23 -0.80 -14.13
N SER A 184 -13.36 -1.21 -15.39
CA SER A 184 -13.56 -2.64 -15.72
C SER A 184 -12.34 -3.46 -15.35
N SER A 185 -11.16 -2.97 -15.73
CA SER A 185 -9.88 -3.61 -15.45
C SER A 185 -9.60 -3.67 -13.95
N VAL A 186 -9.98 -2.62 -13.21
CA VAL A 186 -9.92 -2.61 -11.75
C VAL A 186 -10.86 -3.66 -11.14
N ASN A 187 -12.10 -3.79 -11.65
CA ASN A 187 -13.06 -4.79 -11.17
C ASN A 187 -12.52 -6.21 -11.38
N ASP A 188 -12.08 -6.52 -12.60
CA ASP A 188 -11.55 -7.83 -12.95
C ASP A 188 -10.32 -8.18 -12.11
N MET A 189 -9.46 -7.19 -11.85
CA MET A 189 -8.31 -7.36 -10.96
C MET A 189 -8.75 -7.67 -9.54
N ILE A 190 -9.68 -6.90 -8.96
CA ILE A 190 -10.17 -7.12 -7.59
C ILE A 190 -10.77 -8.52 -7.48
N ASP A 191 -11.62 -8.92 -8.42
CA ASP A 191 -12.31 -10.22 -8.40
C ASP A 191 -11.31 -11.37 -8.55
N SER A 192 -10.33 -11.23 -9.45
CA SER A 192 -9.22 -12.19 -9.62
C SER A 192 -8.37 -12.30 -8.35
N TRP A 193 -8.04 -11.16 -7.73
CA TRP A 193 -7.26 -11.11 -6.49
C TRP A 193 -8.03 -11.74 -5.32
N LEU A 194 -9.31 -11.42 -5.14
CA LEU A 194 -10.17 -12.01 -4.12
C LEU A 194 -10.29 -13.53 -4.28
N SER A 195 -10.47 -14.00 -5.52
CA SER A 195 -10.53 -15.44 -5.83
C SER A 195 -9.20 -16.14 -5.48
N ALA A 196 -8.07 -15.55 -5.88
CA ALA A 196 -6.75 -16.11 -5.61
C ALA A 196 -6.43 -16.12 -4.10
N ALA A 197 -6.69 -15.02 -3.40
CA ALA A 197 -6.48 -14.90 -1.96
C ALA A 197 -7.37 -15.89 -1.19
N SER A 198 -8.65 -16.00 -1.56
CA SER A 198 -9.60 -16.91 -0.92
C SER A 198 -9.20 -18.37 -1.10
N LYS A 199 -8.78 -18.74 -2.32
CA LYS A 199 -8.26 -20.08 -2.62
C LYS A 199 -7.00 -20.39 -1.82
N ALA A 200 -6.06 -19.45 -1.77
CA ALA A 200 -4.78 -19.63 -1.10
C ALA A 200 -4.93 -19.75 0.43
N LEU A 201 -5.82 -18.93 1.02
CA LEU A 201 -6.07 -18.90 2.46
C LEU A 201 -7.12 -19.92 2.93
N GLY A 202 -7.90 -20.50 2.01
CA GLY A 202 -8.93 -21.48 2.31
C GLY A 202 -10.14 -20.91 3.05
N LEU A 203 -10.43 -19.62 2.86
CA LEU A 203 -11.57 -18.90 3.45
C LEU A 203 -11.99 -17.73 2.55
N GLN A 204 -13.21 -17.22 2.75
CA GLN A 204 -13.72 -16.10 1.97
C GLN A 204 -13.02 -14.79 2.34
N ILE A 205 -12.36 -14.16 1.37
CA ILE A 205 -11.76 -12.82 1.51
C ILE A 205 -12.73 -11.78 0.93
N GLY A 206 -12.79 -10.60 1.55
CA GLY A 206 -13.59 -9.48 1.04
C GLY A 206 -15.05 -9.50 1.52
N PRO A 207 -16.00 -8.90 0.77
CA PRO A 207 -17.41 -8.83 1.17
C PRO A 207 -18.05 -10.21 1.28
N GLU A 208 -19.02 -10.34 2.19
CA GLU A 208 -19.93 -11.49 2.20
C GLU A 208 -20.86 -11.35 0.97
N SER A 209 -21.07 -12.45 0.25
CA SER A 209 -21.98 -12.54 -0.90
C SER A 209 -23.44 -12.41 -0.50
#